data_AF-A0A946ABD6-F1
#
_entry.id   AF-A0A946ABD6-F1
#
_cell.length_a   1.000
_cell.length_b   1.000
_cell.length_c   1.000
_cell.angle_alpha   90.00
_cell.angle_beta   90.00
_cell.angle_gamma   90.00
#
_symmetry.space_group_name_H-M   'P 1'
#
loop_
_entity.id
_entity.type
_entity.pdbx_description
1 polymer ?
#
loop_
_entity_poly.entity_id
_entity_poly.type
_entity_poly.pdbx_seq_one_letter_code
_entity_poly.pdbx_strand_id
1 'polypeptide(L)'
;RKPETGMSMIRARTGGNGQPFNLGEVTVTRCALKIADGTMGVAYIKGRAHRHAELAALFDALLQDETRHDEIEGRVIAPLERNGQERKATMQRKAAATRVDFFTMATGRKAK
;
A
#
# COMPACT_ATOMS: atom_id res chain seq x y z
N ARG A 1 -18.44 -13.93 -4.59
CA ARG A 1 -17.55 -14.20 -5.74
C ARG A 1 -16.21 -14.72 -5.22
N LYS A 2 -15.80 -15.92 -5.64
CA LYS A 2 -14.50 -16.48 -5.23
C LYS A 2 -13.36 -15.55 -5.69
N PRO A 3 -12.22 -15.51 -4.99
CA PRO A 3 -11.10 -14.68 -5.43
C PRO A 3 -10.64 -15.13 -6.83
N GLU A 4 -10.41 -14.16 -7.71
CA GLU A 4 -10.05 -14.38 -9.11
C GLU A 4 -8.83 -13.53 -9.45
N THR A 5 -7.83 -14.17 -10.07
CA THR A 5 -6.59 -13.51 -10.48
C THR A 5 -6.68 -13.11 -11.95
N GLY A 6 -6.46 -11.84 -12.24
CA GLY A 6 -6.39 -11.27 -13.58
C GLY A 6 -5.22 -10.30 -13.72
N MET A 7 -5.28 -9.45 -14.74
CA MET A 7 -4.24 -8.46 -15.04
C MET A 7 -4.83 -7.05 -15.05
N SER A 8 -4.01 -6.07 -14.68
CA SER A 8 -4.36 -4.65 -14.69
C SER A 8 -3.29 -3.85 -15.40
N MET A 9 -3.71 -3.01 -16.34
CA MET A 9 -2.82 -2.15 -17.12
C MET A 9 -2.25 -1.03 -16.25
N ILE A 10 -0.92 -1.00 -16.11
CA ILE A 10 -0.21 0.11 -15.48
C ILE A 10 0.02 1.20 -16.52
N ARG A 11 -0.38 2.42 -16.20
CA ARG A 11 -0.07 3.62 -16.97
C ARG A 11 1.01 4.43 -16.28
N ALA A 12 2.02 4.80 -17.04
CA ALA A 12 3.08 5.72 -16.62
C ALA A 12 2.93 7.07 -17.34
N ARG A 13 3.77 8.04 -16.96
CA ARG A 13 3.83 9.36 -17.61
C ARG A 13 5.26 9.66 -18.02
N THR A 14 5.46 10.11 -19.25
CA THR A 14 6.80 10.49 -19.77
C THR A 14 7.43 11.55 -18.88
N GLY A 15 8.67 11.36 -18.43
CA GLY A 15 9.36 12.31 -17.55
C GLY A 15 8.71 12.51 -16.17
N GLY A 16 7.80 11.64 -15.74
CA GLY A 16 7.12 11.70 -14.45
C GLY A 16 5.82 12.52 -14.41
N ASN A 17 5.69 13.54 -15.25
CA ASN A 17 4.51 14.42 -15.30
C ASN A 17 3.95 14.66 -16.73
N GLY A 18 4.57 14.12 -17.77
CA GLY A 18 4.18 14.30 -19.17
C GLY A 18 2.96 13.49 -19.59
N GLN A 19 2.86 13.14 -20.86
CA GLN A 19 1.71 12.40 -21.41
C GLN A 19 1.64 10.96 -20.87
N PRO A 20 0.43 10.42 -20.64
CA PRO A 20 0.27 9.05 -20.18
C PRO A 20 0.56 8.04 -21.29
N PHE A 21 1.14 6.89 -20.94
CA PHE A 21 1.34 5.75 -21.84
C PHE A 21 1.20 4.43 -21.06
N ASN A 22 0.95 3.34 -21.77
CA ASN A 22 0.86 2.00 -21.17
C ASN A 22 2.27 1.48 -20.88
N LEU A 23 2.60 1.27 -19.60
CA LEU A 23 3.92 0.79 -19.17
C LEU A 23 4.02 -0.74 -19.20
N GLY A 24 2.89 -1.43 -19.00
CA GLY A 24 2.83 -2.87 -18.90
C GLY A 24 1.75 -3.31 -17.92
N GLU A 25 1.58 -4.61 -17.73
CA GLU A 25 0.50 -5.15 -16.90
C GLU A 25 1.04 -5.68 -15.57
N VAL A 26 0.20 -5.61 -14.53
CA VAL A 26 0.46 -6.25 -13.24
C VAL A 26 -0.66 -7.22 -12.91
N THR A 27 -0.30 -8.32 -12.25
CA THR A 27 -1.31 -9.26 -11.75
C THR A 27 -2.09 -8.65 -10.59
N VAL A 28 -3.41 -8.84 -10.59
CA VAL A 28 -4.32 -8.39 -9.53
C VAL A 28 -5.28 -9.52 -9.19
N THR A 29 -5.45 -9.81 -7.90
CA THR A 29 -6.52 -10.71 -7.42
C THR A 29 -7.67 -9.87 -6.88
N ARG A 30 -8.87 -10.08 -7.42
CA ARG A 30 -10.11 -9.46 -6.93
C ARG A 30 -10.94 -10.45 -6.13
N CYS A 31 -11.59 -10.00 -5.07
CA CYS A 31 -12.58 -10.79 -4.32
C CYS A 31 -13.76 -9.89 -3.96
N ALA A 32 -14.97 -10.47 -3.95
CA ALA A 32 -16.15 -9.80 -3.43
C ALA A 32 -17.00 -10.85 -2.72
N LEU A 33 -17.34 -10.62 -1.46
CA LEU A 33 -18.08 -11.58 -0.63
C LEU A 33 -19.23 -10.87 0.10
N LYS A 34 -20.18 -11.66 0.59
CA LYS A 34 -21.30 -11.20 1.41
C LYS A 34 -21.25 -11.99 2.70
N ILE A 35 -21.21 -11.31 3.84
CA ILE A 35 -21.23 -11.94 5.17
C ILE A 35 -22.67 -12.19 5.63
N ALA A 36 -22.85 -12.87 6.76
CA ALA A 36 -24.15 -13.39 7.19
C ALA A 36 -25.23 -12.31 7.42
N ASP A 37 -24.84 -11.13 7.90
CA ASP A 37 -25.73 -9.97 8.09
C ASP A 37 -26.16 -9.29 6.76
N GLY A 38 -25.55 -9.72 5.66
CA GLY A 38 -25.83 -9.23 4.31
C GLY A 38 -24.91 -8.11 3.81
N THR A 39 -23.96 -7.66 4.63
CA THR A 39 -22.94 -6.68 4.26
C THR A 39 -22.02 -7.26 3.19
N MET A 40 -21.67 -6.43 2.20
CA MET A 40 -20.79 -6.81 1.11
C MET A 40 -19.40 -6.21 1.33
N GLY A 41 -18.37 -7.03 1.15
CA GLY A 41 -16.99 -6.57 1.16
C GLY A 41 -16.29 -6.90 -0.15
N VAL A 42 -15.39 -6.03 -0.55
CA VAL A 42 -14.66 -6.08 -1.82
C VAL A 42 -13.17 -5.85 -1.60
N ALA A 43 -12.34 -6.51 -2.40
CA ALA A 43 -10.92 -6.30 -2.39
C ALA A 43 -10.29 -6.46 -3.77
N TYR A 44 -9.28 -5.64 -4.02
CA TYR A 44 -8.35 -5.75 -5.14
C TYR A 44 -6.94 -5.68 -4.60
N ILE A 45 -6.19 -6.77 -4.70
CA ILE A 45 -4.82 -6.83 -4.22
C ILE A 45 -3.86 -7.08 -5.37
N LYS A 46 -2.67 -6.50 -5.29
CA LYS A 46 -1.60 -6.81 -6.24
C LYS A 46 -1.10 -8.25 -6.01
N GLY A 47 -0.90 -8.98 -7.10
CA GLY A 47 -0.36 -10.34 -7.09
C GLY A 47 -1.44 -11.39 -7.28
N ARG A 48 -1.21 -12.57 -6.67
CA ARG A 48 -1.97 -13.81 -6.91
C ARG A 48 -2.45 -14.48 -5.63
N ALA A 49 -2.45 -13.76 -4.51
CA ALA A 49 -2.68 -14.34 -3.19
C ALA A 49 -4.19 -14.42 -2.87
N HIS A 50 -4.86 -15.47 -3.35
CA HIS A 50 -6.32 -15.64 -3.18
C HIS A 50 -6.78 -15.51 -1.72
N ARG A 51 -6.06 -16.12 -0.77
CA ARG A 51 -6.41 -16.03 0.66
C ARG A 51 -6.30 -14.59 1.19
N HIS A 52 -5.31 -13.83 0.75
CA HIS A 52 -5.17 -12.43 1.13
C HIS A 52 -6.32 -11.60 0.55
N ALA A 53 -6.71 -11.82 -0.71
CA ALA A 53 -7.82 -11.11 -1.33
C ALA A 53 -9.15 -11.39 -0.58
N GLU A 54 -9.35 -12.64 -0.17
CA GLU A 54 -10.52 -13.05 0.62
C GLU A 54 -10.54 -12.39 2.00
N LEU A 55 -9.41 -12.42 2.72
CA LEU A 55 -9.30 -11.76 4.03
C LEU A 55 -9.51 -10.26 3.93
N ALA A 56 -8.93 -9.60 2.91
CA ALA A 56 -9.14 -8.18 2.68
C ALA A 56 -10.61 -7.85 2.42
N ALA A 57 -11.31 -8.65 1.60
CA ALA A 57 -12.74 -8.45 1.35
C ALA A 57 -13.59 -8.76 2.61
N LEU A 58 -13.15 -9.69 3.46
CA LEU A 58 -13.82 -9.96 4.73
C LEU A 58 -13.69 -8.78 5.70
N PHE A 59 -12.48 -8.24 5.88
CA PHE A 59 -12.27 -7.10 6.75
C PHE A 59 -12.91 -5.82 6.20
N ASP A 60 -12.99 -5.65 4.88
CA ASP A 60 -13.77 -4.58 4.26
C ASP A 60 -15.27 -4.66 4.63
N ALA A 61 -15.86 -5.86 4.64
CA ALA A 61 -17.23 -6.05 5.12
C ALA A 61 -17.35 -5.80 6.63
N LEU A 62 -16.43 -6.34 7.44
CA LEU A 62 -16.49 -6.25 8.89
C LEU A 62 -16.30 -4.81 9.41
N LEU A 63 -15.50 -3.99 8.72
CA LEU A 63 -15.27 -2.59 9.09
C LEU A 63 -16.48 -1.70 8.83
N GLN A 64 -17.49 -2.18 8.09
CA GLN A 64 -18.76 -1.45 7.88
C GLN A 64 -19.74 -1.62 9.05
N ASP A 65 -19.50 -2.56 9.97
CA ASP A 65 -20.28 -2.70 11.21
C ASP A 65 -19.82 -1.67 12.25
N GLU A 66 -20.63 -0.63 12.46
CA GLU A 66 -20.35 0.45 13.42
C GLU A 66 -20.08 -0.06 14.84
N THR A 67 -20.70 -1.17 15.25
CA THR A 67 -20.56 -1.71 16.61
C THR A 67 -19.21 -2.39 16.85
N ARG A 68 -18.55 -2.85 15.78
CA ARG A 68 -17.29 -3.59 15.81
C ARG A 68 -16.13 -2.83 15.18
N HIS A 69 -16.42 -1.72 14.50
CA HIS A 69 -15.45 -0.91 13.78
C HIS A 69 -14.24 -0.57 14.66
N ASP A 70 -14.46 0.10 15.79
CA ASP A 70 -13.39 0.57 16.67
C ASP A 70 -12.52 -0.58 17.22
N GLU A 71 -13.15 -1.73 17.53
CA GLU A 71 -12.43 -2.90 18.00
C GLU A 71 -11.50 -3.46 16.91
N ILE A 72 -12.03 -3.64 15.70
CA ILE A 72 -11.28 -4.20 14.57
C ILE A 72 -10.17 -3.23 14.13
N GLU A 73 -10.49 -1.94 14.08
CA GLU A 73 -9.55 -0.88 13.75
C GLU A 73 -8.37 -0.90 14.73
N GLY A 74 -8.64 -0.90 16.03
CA GLY A 74 -7.60 -0.89 17.06
C GLY A 74 -6.77 -2.18 17.15
N ARG A 75 -7.39 -3.34 16.92
CA ARG A 75 -6.72 -4.65 17.10
C ARG A 75 -6.04 -5.19 15.84
N VAL A 76 -6.51 -4.78 14.67
CA VAL A 76 -6.05 -5.34 13.39
C VAL A 76 -5.48 -4.26 12.48
N ILE A 77 -6.24 -3.21 12.18
CA ILE A 77 -5.86 -2.23 11.14
C ILE A 77 -4.72 -1.34 11.61
N ALA A 78 -4.85 -0.68 12.75
CA ALA A 78 -3.83 0.22 13.28
C ALA A 78 -2.46 -0.47 13.52
N PRO A 79 -2.39 -1.71 14.05
CA PRO A 79 -1.12 -2.45 14.12
C PRO A 79 -0.51 -2.78 12.75
N LEU A 80 -1.33 -3.18 11.77
CA LEU A 80 -0.85 -3.47 10.41
C LEU A 80 -0.32 -2.20 9.72
N GLU A 81 -1.00 -1.07 9.91
CA GLU A 81 -0.56 0.21 9.37
C GLU A 81 0.78 0.64 9.98
N ARG A 82 0.91 0.57 11.31
CA ARG A 82 2.16 0.87 12.01
C ARG A 82 3.33 0.02 11.51
N ASN A 83 3.13 -1.29 11.39
CA ASN A 83 4.14 -2.20 10.83
C ASN A 83 4.52 -1.83 9.39
N GLY A 84 3.55 -1.39 8.58
CA GLY A 84 3.78 -0.89 7.22
C GLY A 84 4.63 0.39 7.20
N GLN A 85 4.30 1.35 8.06
CA GLN A 85 5.01 2.61 8.20
C GLN A 85 6.46 2.39 8.68
N GLU A 86 6.68 1.51 9.66
CA GLU A 86 8.02 1.16 10.16
C GLU A 86 8.90 0.51 9.10
N ARG A 87 8.33 -0.41 8.29
CA ARG A 87 9.04 -1.01 7.14
C ARG A 87 9.44 0.06 6.12
N LYS A 88 8.52 0.97 5.79
CA LYS A 88 8.79 2.09 4.88
C LYS A 88 9.88 3.01 5.41
N ALA A 89 9.79 3.42 6.68
CA ALA A 89 10.78 4.26 7.34
C ALA A 89 12.16 3.59 7.38
N THR A 90 12.20 2.28 7.60
CA THR A 90 13.45 1.51 7.56
C THR A 90 14.07 1.49 6.17
N MET A 91 13.28 1.27 5.11
CA MET A 91 13.77 1.37 3.74
C MET A 91 14.28 2.78 3.41
N GLN A 92 13.56 3.81 3.83
CA GLN A 92 13.95 5.21 3.62
C GLN A 92 15.28 5.54 4.32
N ARG A 93 15.47 5.11 5.57
CA ARG A 93 16.74 5.29 6.29
C ARG A 93 17.91 4.61 5.58
N LYS A 94 17.71 3.38 5.09
CA LYS A 94 18.73 2.66 4.31
C LYS A 94 19.09 3.40 3.01
N ALA A 95 18.10 3.93 2.29
CA ALA A 95 18.33 4.70 1.08
C ALA A 95 19.00 6.06 1.36
N ALA A 96 18.65 6.72 2.48
CA ALA A 96 19.28 7.98 2.88
C ALA A 96 20.77 7.80 3.22
N ALA A 97 21.17 6.64 3.73
CA ALA A 97 22.57 6.33 3.99
C ALA A 97 23.43 6.23 2.71
N THR A 98 22.80 6.06 1.54
CA THR A 98 23.50 6.06 0.23
C THR A 98 23.39 7.41 -0.50
N ARG A 99 22.92 8.46 0.18
CA ARG A 99 22.82 9.81 -0.38
C ARG A 99 24.21 10.42 -0.53
N VAL A 100 24.48 10.98 -1.71
CA VAL A 100 25.70 11.77 -1.95
C VAL A 100 25.40 13.22 -1.65
N ASP A 101 26.10 13.79 -0.67
CA ASP A 101 26.02 15.22 -0.35
C ASP A 101 27.20 15.96 -1.02
N PHE A 102 26.89 16.81 -2.01
CA PHE A 102 27.89 17.55 -2.81
C PHE A 102 28.47 18.79 -2.11
N PHE A 103 27.86 19.23 -1.00
CA PHE A 103 28.34 20.37 -0.23
C PHE A 103 28.57 19.95 1.24
N THR A 104 29.80 20.09 1.70
CA THR A 104 30.12 20.11 3.13
C THR A 104 30.39 21.56 3.53
N MET A 105 29.86 22.02 4.68
CA MET A 105 30.12 23.36 5.18
C MET A 105 31.63 23.57 5.36
N ALA A 106 32.24 24.36 4.49
CA ALA A 106 33.58 24.90 4.73
C ALA A 106 33.46 25.92 5.87
N THR A 107 33.94 25.58 7.05
CA THR A 107 34.10 26.56 8.13
C THR A 107 35.05 27.65 7.65
N GLY A 108 34.53 28.86 7.47
CA GLY A 108 35.30 30.02 7.06
C GLY A 108 36.44 30.26 8.04
N ARG A 109 37.68 30.11 7.57
CA ARG A 109 38.83 30.73 8.24
C ARG A 109 38.70 32.24 8.03
N LYS A 110 38.52 33.00 9.12
CA LYS A 110 38.72 34.45 9.08
C LYS A 110 40.19 34.70 8.72
N ALA A 111 40.43 35.25 7.54
CA ALA A 111 41.71 35.89 7.24
C ALA A 111 41.76 37.22 8.04
N LYS A 112 42.97 37.46 8.54
CA LYS A 112 43.37 38.43 9.55
C LYS A 112 43.15 39.87 9.13
#